data_AF-A0A9P8BE85-F1
#
_entry.id   AF-A0A9P8BE85-F1
#
_cell.length_a   1.000
_cell.length_b   1.000
_cell.length_c   1.000
_cell.angle_alpha   90.00
_cell.angle_beta   90.00
_cell.angle_gamma   90.00
#
_symmetry.space_group_name_H-M   'P 1'
#
loop_
_entity.id
_entity.type
_entity.pdbx_description
1 polymer ?
#
loop_
_entity_poly.entity_id
_entity_poly.type
_entity_poly.pdbx_seq_one_letter_code
_entity_poly.pdbx_strand_id
1 'polypeptide(L)'
;MGVTEYKSLKNFAQWEIGLELFMLCDWERAIPIWCEFGQHANWSKATCAYALAIALYETGGEENLKEAQRLFSVVPTVIQKIGGKSEKFTSRKSRKFEVHGNRLLYPGIEFSYLLSGVPHTSRSTLFKTHSISQIYLIHVLNGTFVTQRILGCLALINLLYGICLRYVASRPGGDRDRRGSIACKWEERCRRVKRRHTGKLLEDK
;
A
#
# COMPACT_ATOMS: atom_id res chain seq x y z
N MET A 1 -12.86 -15.78 -21.69
CA MET A 1 -12.93 -15.06 -20.39
C MET A 1 -14.10 -14.11 -20.47
N GLY A 2 -15.08 -14.24 -19.58
CA GLY A 2 -16.33 -13.47 -19.65
C GLY A 2 -16.11 -11.99 -19.32
N VAL A 3 -17.01 -11.11 -19.78
CA VAL A 3 -16.93 -9.64 -19.54
C VAL A 3 -16.86 -9.29 -18.04
N THR A 4 -17.43 -10.13 -17.18
CA THR A 4 -17.38 -10.01 -15.70
C THR A 4 -16.00 -10.30 -15.12
N GLU A 5 -15.25 -11.22 -15.72
CA GLU A 5 -13.91 -11.64 -15.31
C GLU A 5 -12.87 -10.55 -15.61
N TYR A 6 -13.08 -9.76 -16.67
CA TYR A 6 -12.24 -8.59 -16.97
C TYR A 6 -12.41 -7.46 -15.94
N LYS A 7 -13.64 -7.26 -15.43
CA LYS A 7 -13.94 -6.23 -14.42
C LYS A 7 -13.29 -6.56 -13.07
N SER A 8 -13.30 -7.82 -12.64
CA SER A 8 -12.64 -8.22 -11.40
C SER A 8 -11.11 -8.10 -11.48
N LEU A 9 -10.52 -8.38 -12.65
CA LEU A 9 -9.08 -8.21 -12.86
C LEU A 9 -8.66 -6.73 -12.84
N LYS A 10 -9.42 -5.84 -13.50
CA LYS A 10 -9.17 -4.39 -13.45
C LYS A 10 -9.18 -3.88 -12.01
N ASN A 11 -10.21 -4.26 -11.25
CA ASN A 11 -10.33 -3.89 -9.84
C ASN A 11 -9.12 -4.38 -9.02
N PHE A 12 -8.69 -5.62 -9.23
CA PHE A 12 -7.51 -6.16 -8.54
C PHE A 12 -6.23 -5.40 -8.92
N ALA A 13 -6.05 -5.05 -10.20
CA ALA A 13 -4.91 -4.27 -10.64
C ALA A 13 -4.90 -2.86 -10.02
N GLN A 14 -6.05 -2.18 -9.96
CA GLN A 14 -6.19 -0.87 -9.32
C GLN A 14 -5.85 -0.93 -7.83
N TRP A 15 -6.26 -2.00 -7.14
CA TRP A 15 -5.91 -2.24 -5.75
C TRP A 15 -4.39 -2.31 -5.54
N GLU A 16 -3.70 -3.12 -6.33
CA GLU A 16 -2.25 -3.28 -6.25
C GLU A 16 -1.51 -1.96 -6.56
N ILE A 17 -1.96 -1.23 -7.59
CA ILE A 17 -1.40 0.09 -7.93
C ILE A 17 -1.60 1.09 -6.79
N GLY A 18 -2.80 1.13 -6.19
CA GLY A 18 -3.11 2.02 -5.09
C GLY A 18 -2.25 1.76 -3.85
N LEU A 19 -1.95 0.49 -3.54
CA LEU A 19 -1.06 0.13 -2.44
C LEU A 19 0.41 0.53 -2.70
N GLU A 20 0.89 0.37 -3.93
CA GLU A 20 2.26 0.77 -4.29
C GLU A 20 2.43 2.30 -4.25
N LEU A 21 1.42 3.07 -4.69
CA LEU A 21 1.44 4.52 -4.59
C LEU A 21 1.55 5.00 -3.12
N PHE A 22 0.88 4.33 -2.18
CA PHE A 22 1.03 4.63 -0.76
C PHE A 22 2.44 4.32 -0.22
N MET A 23 3.06 3.24 -0.70
CA MET A 23 4.45 2.91 -0.32
C MET A 23 5.46 3.90 -0.90
N LEU A 24 5.14 4.49 -2.06
CA LEU A 24 5.89 5.59 -2.67
C LEU A 24 5.60 6.96 -2.03
N CYS A 25 4.62 7.03 -1.13
CA CYS A 25 4.09 8.27 -0.55
C CYS A 25 3.59 9.27 -1.62
N ASP A 26 3.11 8.77 -2.76
CA ASP A 26 2.53 9.55 -3.85
C ASP A 26 1.00 9.60 -3.67
N TRP A 27 0.56 10.46 -2.75
CA TRP A 27 -0.84 10.53 -2.31
C TRP A 27 -1.77 11.10 -3.38
N GLU A 28 -1.29 12.13 -4.10
CA GLU A 28 -2.07 12.81 -5.13
C GLU A 28 -2.48 11.87 -6.25
N ARG A 29 -1.57 11.00 -6.71
CA ARG A 29 -1.89 9.98 -7.70
C ARG A 29 -2.75 8.84 -7.15
N ALA A 30 -2.71 8.60 -5.85
CA ALA A 30 -3.52 7.56 -5.23
C ALA A 30 -5.01 7.94 -5.17
N ILE A 31 -5.34 9.23 -4.98
CA ILE A 31 -6.72 9.74 -4.89
C ILE A 31 -7.62 9.27 -6.06
N PRO A 32 -7.29 9.53 -7.34
CA PRO A 32 -8.16 9.14 -8.45
C PRO A 32 -8.31 7.61 -8.57
N ILE A 33 -7.25 6.86 -8.27
CA ILE A 33 -7.27 5.38 -8.29
C ILE A 33 -8.25 4.86 -7.25
N TRP A 34 -8.18 5.34 -6.00
CA TRP A 34 -9.07 4.92 -4.93
C TRP A 34 -10.51 5.42 -5.11
N CYS A 35 -10.69 6.58 -5.73
CA CYS A 35 -12.01 7.12 -6.07
C CYS A 35 -12.71 6.24 -7.12
N GLU A 36 -12.03 5.92 -8.24
CA GLU A 36 -12.58 5.05 -9.28
C GLU A 36 -12.81 3.62 -8.75
N PHE A 37 -11.84 3.09 -7.99
CA PHE A 37 -11.95 1.77 -7.40
C PHE A 37 -13.15 1.67 -6.44
N GLY A 38 -13.40 2.70 -5.62
CA GLY A 38 -14.55 2.73 -4.70
C GLY A 38 -15.92 2.66 -5.37
N GLN A 39 -16.05 3.12 -6.63
CA GLN A 39 -17.30 3.04 -7.40
C GLN A 39 -17.60 1.63 -7.90
N HIS A 40 -16.55 0.84 -8.16
CA HIS A 40 -16.66 -0.48 -8.80
C HIS A 40 -16.37 -1.66 -7.87
N ALA A 41 -15.79 -1.41 -6.69
CA ALA A 41 -15.37 -2.46 -5.77
C ALA A 41 -16.55 -3.00 -4.95
N ASN A 42 -16.81 -4.31 -5.11
CA ASN A 42 -17.81 -5.04 -4.32
C ASN A 42 -17.24 -5.69 -3.05
N TRP A 43 -15.92 -5.83 -2.94
CA TRP A 43 -15.30 -6.65 -1.90
C TRP A 43 -15.08 -5.94 -0.57
N SER A 44 -14.82 -4.62 -0.57
CA SER A 44 -14.64 -3.87 0.67
C SER A 44 -14.77 -2.35 0.50
N LYS A 45 -16.01 -1.85 0.53
CA LYS A 45 -16.30 -0.40 0.42
C LYS A 45 -15.68 0.40 1.57
N ALA A 46 -15.71 -0.14 2.79
CA ALA A 46 -15.10 0.48 3.96
C ALA A 46 -13.58 0.65 3.80
N THR A 47 -12.90 -0.33 3.20
CA THR A 47 -11.45 -0.25 2.96
C THR A 47 -11.11 0.77 1.89
N CYS A 48 -11.91 0.89 0.83
CA CYS A 48 -11.73 1.91 -0.21
C CYS A 48 -11.92 3.32 0.35
N ALA A 49 -13.01 3.54 1.11
CA ALA A 49 -13.30 4.83 1.74
C ALA A 49 -12.19 5.24 2.71
N TYR A 50 -11.66 4.28 3.47
CA TYR A 50 -10.52 4.52 4.37
C TYR A 50 -9.24 4.84 3.61
N ALA A 51 -8.92 4.13 2.54
CA ALA A 51 -7.75 4.42 1.70
C ALA A 51 -7.84 5.82 1.07
N LEU A 52 -9.01 6.20 0.55
CA LEU A 52 -9.24 7.54 0.03
C LEU A 52 -9.08 8.61 1.12
N ALA A 53 -9.63 8.37 2.32
CA ALA A 53 -9.48 9.27 3.47
C ALA A 53 -8.01 9.48 3.85
N ILE A 54 -7.20 8.41 3.84
CA ILE A 54 -5.76 8.47 4.08
C ILE A 54 -5.08 9.34 3.03
N ALA A 55 -5.35 9.09 1.74
CA ALA A 55 -4.70 9.82 0.66
C ALA A 55 -4.96 11.33 0.78
N LEU A 56 -6.20 11.71 1.07
CA LEU A 56 -6.58 13.11 1.31
C LEU A 56 -5.94 13.68 2.58
N TYR A 57 -5.90 12.89 3.65
CA TYR A 57 -5.28 13.29 4.92
C TYR A 57 -3.79 13.58 4.79
N GLU A 58 -3.04 12.72 4.10
CA GLU A 58 -1.59 12.82 3.91
C GLU A 58 -1.20 13.86 2.84
N THR A 59 -2.08 14.13 1.87
CA THR A 59 -1.89 15.24 0.91
C THR A 59 -1.91 16.60 1.62
N GLY A 60 -2.70 16.73 2.69
CA GLY A 60 -2.88 17.98 3.43
C GLY A 60 -3.74 19.01 2.71
N GLY A 61 -3.86 20.20 3.29
CA GLY A 61 -4.78 21.25 2.86
C GLY A 61 -6.13 21.20 3.59
N GLU A 62 -6.71 22.38 3.87
CA GLU A 62 -7.88 22.48 4.75
C GLU A 62 -9.12 21.75 4.19
N GLU A 63 -9.37 21.87 2.88
CA GLU A 63 -10.50 21.22 2.21
C GLU A 63 -10.34 19.70 2.15
N ASN A 64 -9.13 19.21 1.83
CA ASN A 64 -8.83 17.77 1.84
C ASN A 64 -8.95 17.18 3.24
N LEU A 65 -8.56 17.92 4.28
CA LEU A 65 -8.71 17.50 5.67
C LEU A 65 -10.17 17.39 6.11
N LYS A 66 -11.02 18.35 5.71
CA LYS A 66 -12.48 18.29 5.97
C LYS A 66 -13.10 17.06 5.29
N GLU A 67 -12.72 16.79 4.05
CA GLU A 67 -13.25 15.63 3.33
C GLU A 67 -12.71 14.31 3.90
N ALA A 68 -11.43 14.25 4.27
CA ALA A 68 -10.87 13.11 4.98
C ALA A 68 -11.61 12.82 6.30
N GLN A 69 -11.91 13.88 7.08
CA GLN A 69 -12.69 13.75 8.33
C GLN A 69 -14.08 13.15 8.07
N ARG A 70 -14.79 13.61 7.03
CA ARG A 70 -16.08 13.04 6.62
C ARG A 70 -15.96 11.57 6.23
N LEU A 71 -14.94 11.21 5.46
CA LEU A 71 -14.75 9.82 5.07
C LEU A 71 -14.40 8.93 6.27
N PHE A 72 -13.57 9.39 7.21
CA PHE A 72 -13.25 8.65 8.43
C PHE A 72 -14.50 8.40 9.30
N SER A 73 -15.45 9.34 9.40
CA SER A 73 -16.68 9.11 10.17
C SER A 73 -17.64 8.14 9.47
N VAL A 74 -17.61 8.08 8.14
CA VAL A 74 -18.43 7.14 7.34
C VAL A 74 -17.87 5.72 7.41
N VAL A 75 -16.55 5.51 7.41
CA VAL A 75 -15.92 4.17 7.35
C VAL A 75 -16.50 3.16 8.37
N PRO A 76 -16.72 3.50 9.65
CA PRO A 76 -17.31 2.58 10.62
C PRO A 76 -18.73 2.10 10.28
N THR A 77 -19.48 2.84 9.46
CA THR A 77 -20.87 2.54 9.11
C THR A 77 -21.00 1.62 7.90
N VAL A 78 -20.01 1.63 7.01
CA VAL A 78 -20.04 0.91 5.71
C VAL A 78 -19.40 -0.50 5.80
N ILE A 79 -19.09 -0.96 7.01
CA ILE A 79 -18.50 -2.29 7.23
C ILE A 79 -19.51 -3.37 6.88
N GLN A 80 -19.06 -4.41 6.20
CA GLN A 80 -19.90 -5.57 5.94
C GLN A 80 -19.97 -6.49 7.17
N LYS A 81 -21.11 -7.15 7.40
CA LYS A 81 -21.34 -8.03 8.56
C LYS A 81 -20.31 -9.17 8.68
N ILE A 82 -19.75 -9.62 7.55
CA ILE A 82 -18.65 -10.60 7.47
C ILE A 82 -17.37 -9.89 7.02
N GLY A 83 -17.02 -8.80 7.72
CA GLY A 83 -15.81 -8.04 7.42
C GLY A 83 -14.53 -8.82 7.77
N GLY A 84 -13.58 -8.83 6.83
CA GLY A 84 -12.25 -9.41 7.02
C GLY A 84 -11.41 -8.64 8.05
N LYS A 85 -10.16 -9.09 8.26
CA LYS A 85 -9.22 -8.42 9.18
C LYS A 85 -8.96 -6.95 8.79
N SER A 86 -8.90 -6.66 7.50
CA SER A 86 -8.70 -5.32 6.95
C SER A 86 -9.84 -4.37 7.32
N GLU A 87 -11.11 -4.75 7.13
CA GLU A 87 -12.25 -3.88 7.46
C GLU A 87 -12.38 -3.60 8.96
N LYS A 88 -12.09 -4.61 9.78
CA LYS A 88 -12.07 -4.42 11.24
C LYS A 88 -10.96 -3.45 11.65
N PHE A 89 -9.81 -3.49 10.98
CA PHE A 89 -8.73 -2.56 11.21
C PHE A 89 -9.10 -1.13 10.79
N THR A 90 -9.62 -0.94 9.57
CA THR A 90 -9.98 0.40 9.06
C THR A 90 -11.03 1.07 9.93
N SER A 91 -12.03 0.32 10.39
CA SER A 91 -13.03 0.82 11.35
C SER A 91 -12.42 1.26 12.69
N ARG A 92 -11.59 0.40 13.29
CA ARG A 92 -10.94 0.71 14.57
C ARG A 92 -10.03 1.92 14.46
N LYS A 93 -9.31 2.05 13.35
CA LYS A 93 -8.45 3.21 13.09
C LYS A 93 -9.22 4.49 12.86
N SER A 94 -10.34 4.42 12.13
CA SER A 94 -11.20 5.57 11.91
C SER A 94 -11.81 6.09 13.22
N ARG A 95 -12.29 5.21 14.10
CA ARG A 95 -12.73 5.60 15.46
C ARG A 95 -11.60 6.21 16.29
N LYS A 96 -10.39 5.66 16.17
CA LYS A 96 -9.21 6.23 16.83
C LYS A 96 -8.91 7.63 16.29
N PHE A 97 -9.08 7.91 15.00
CA PHE A 97 -8.80 9.24 14.44
C PHE A 97 -9.63 10.33 15.13
N GLU A 98 -10.92 10.09 15.32
CA GLU A 98 -11.82 11.02 16.04
C GLU A 98 -11.37 11.21 17.50
N VAL A 99 -11.11 10.11 18.22
CA VAL A 99 -10.65 10.16 19.62
C VAL A 99 -9.32 10.89 19.78
N HIS A 100 -8.43 10.83 18.78
CA HIS A 100 -7.13 11.49 18.82
C HIS A 100 -7.16 12.96 18.37
N GLY A 101 -8.35 13.54 18.13
CA GLY A 101 -8.50 14.93 17.69
C GLY A 101 -8.13 15.12 16.22
N ASN A 102 -8.59 14.22 15.35
CA ASN A 102 -8.39 14.27 13.91
C ASN A 102 -6.91 14.20 13.49
N ARG A 103 -6.11 13.44 14.25
CA ARG A 103 -4.69 13.20 13.95
C ARG A 103 -4.37 11.71 13.95
N LEU A 104 -3.75 11.26 12.86
CA LEU A 104 -3.18 9.92 12.73
C LEU A 104 -1.70 10.04 12.37
N LEU A 105 -0.94 9.00 12.73
CA LEU A 105 0.48 8.93 12.48
C LEU A 105 0.76 7.96 11.33
N TYR A 106 1.24 8.48 10.20
CA TYR A 106 1.56 7.70 8.99
C TYR A 106 0.52 6.62 8.64
N PRO A 107 -0.79 6.94 8.61
CA PRO A 107 -1.81 5.95 8.33
C PRO A 107 -1.63 5.27 6.97
N GLY A 108 -1.03 5.92 5.97
CA GLY A 108 -0.78 5.30 4.66
C GLY A 108 0.22 4.15 4.70
N ILE A 109 1.36 4.33 5.36
CA ILE A 109 2.39 3.30 5.46
C ILE A 109 1.89 2.14 6.33
N GLU A 110 1.22 2.44 7.44
CA GLU A 110 0.63 1.41 8.31
C GLU A 110 -0.41 0.56 7.56
N PHE A 111 -1.25 1.22 6.75
CA PHE A 111 -2.26 0.56 5.94
C PHE A 111 -1.64 -0.34 4.87
N SER A 112 -0.63 0.16 4.13
CA SER A 112 0.11 -0.64 3.16
C SER A 112 0.85 -1.81 3.79
N TYR A 113 1.36 -1.67 5.01
CA TYR A 113 1.94 -2.79 5.75
C TYR A 113 0.92 -3.89 6.04
N LEU A 114 -0.26 -3.52 6.56
CA LEU A 114 -1.32 -4.49 6.88
C LEU A 114 -1.78 -5.27 5.64
N LEU A 115 -1.83 -4.61 4.50
CA LEU A 115 -2.28 -5.19 3.24
C LEU A 115 -1.14 -5.81 2.41
N SER A 116 0.02 -6.01 3.02
CA SER A 116 1.18 -6.67 2.39
C SER A 116 1.72 -5.95 1.15
N GLY A 117 1.72 -4.62 1.12
CA GLY A 117 2.35 -3.83 0.05
C GLY A 117 3.88 -3.79 0.12
N VAL A 118 4.47 -3.91 1.31
CA VAL A 118 5.93 -3.81 1.55
C VAL A 118 6.81 -4.75 0.70
N PRO A 119 6.44 -6.04 0.44
CA PRO A 119 7.24 -6.94 -0.39
C PRO A 119 7.33 -6.53 -1.87
N HIS A 120 6.40 -5.69 -2.35
CA HIS A 120 6.28 -5.27 -3.74
C HIS A 120 7.07 -4.00 -4.05
N THR A 121 7.38 -3.22 -3.01
CA THR A 121 8.07 -1.95 -3.14
C THR A 121 9.58 -2.12 -3.31
N SER A 122 10.18 -1.25 -4.14
CA SER A 122 11.63 -1.24 -4.35
C SER A 122 12.40 -0.89 -3.06
N ARG A 123 13.60 -1.48 -2.87
CA ARG A 123 14.44 -1.19 -1.70
C ARG A 123 14.83 0.29 -1.62
N SER A 124 15.13 0.92 -2.75
CA SER A 124 15.46 2.35 -2.82
C SER A 124 14.33 3.22 -2.28
N THR A 125 13.08 2.87 -2.58
CA THR A 125 11.92 3.56 -2.02
C THR A 125 11.82 3.32 -0.53
N LEU A 126 11.94 2.07 -0.07
CA LEU A 126 11.89 1.73 1.35
C LEU A 126 12.94 2.49 2.18
N PHE A 127 14.14 2.71 1.63
CA PHE A 127 15.17 3.53 2.27
C PHE A 127 14.79 5.02 2.37
N LYS A 128 14.16 5.59 1.34
CA LYS A 128 13.69 6.98 1.39
C LYS A 128 12.55 7.14 2.41
N THR A 129 11.59 6.23 2.40
CA THR A 129 10.49 6.17 3.37
C THR A 129 11.01 5.96 4.80
N HIS A 130 12.08 5.17 4.96
CA HIS A 130 12.80 4.96 6.22
C HIS A 130 13.39 6.26 6.79
N SER A 131 14.05 7.08 5.96
CA SER A 131 14.59 8.38 6.41
C SER A 131 13.50 9.32 6.93
N ILE A 132 12.33 9.32 6.29
CA ILE A 132 11.19 10.16 6.69
C ILE A 132 10.65 9.75 8.08
N SER A 133 10.52 8.44 8.34
CA SER A 133 10.07 7.94 9.65
C SER A 133 11.01 8.29 10.81
N GLN A 134 12.33 8.32 10.57
CA GLN A 134 13.33 8.72 11.57
C GLN A 134 13.31 10.22 11.86
N ILE A 135 13.09 11.06 10.85
CA ILE A 135 13.00 12.52 11.03
C ILE A 135 11.76 12.86 11.89
N TYR A 136 10.63 12.21 11.63
CA TYR A 136 9.41 12.43 12.42
C TYR A 136 9.56 11.96 13.87
N LEU A 137 10.29 10.86 14.11
CA LEU A 137 10.64 10.38 15.45
C LEU A 137 11.38 11.46 16.25
N ILE A 138 12.36 12.12 15.64
CA ILE A 138 13.16 13.19 16.25
C ILE A 138 12.27 14.41 16.56
N HIS A 139 11.39 14.81 15.63
CA HIS A 139 10.49 15.95 15.85
C HIS A 139 9.46 15.71 16.97
N VAL A 140 8.95 14.49 17.12
CA VAL A 140 8.02 14.15 18.21
C VAL A 140 8.72 14.12 19.58
N LEU A 141 9.94 13.59 19.64
CA LEU A 141 10.72 13.48 20.87
C LEU A 141 11.22 14.83 21.39
N ASN A 142 11.50 15.79 20.49
CA ASN A 142 12.08 17.08 20.87
C ASN A 142 11.11 18.06 21.56
N GLY A 143 9.80 17.78 21.62
CA GLY A 143 8.81 18.79 22.01
C GLY A 143 7.74 18.38 23.02
N THR A 144 7.66 17.14 23.50
CA THR A 144 6.48 16.71 24.30
C THR A 144 6.80 15.78 25.47
N PHE A 145 6.08 15.98 26.59
CA PHE A 145 6.00 15.03 27.70
C PHE A 145 5.45 13.68 27.21
N VAL A 146 6.03 12.57 27.69
CA VAL A 146 5.68 11.20 27.28
C VAL A 146 4.25 10.87 27.69
N THR A 147 3.30 11.04 26.76
CA THR A 147 1.93 10.52 26.93
C THR A 147 1.84 9.10 26.38
N GLN A 148 0.93 8.29 26.93
CA GLN A 148 0.69 6.91 26.47
C GLN A 148 0.38 6.83 24.95
N ARG A 149 -0.24 7.88 24.41
CA ARG A 149 -0.50 8.06 22.96
C ARG A 149 0.78 8.14 22.14
N ILE A 150 1.72 8.98 22.57
CA ILE A 150 3.02 9.16 21.90
C ILE A 150 3.81 7.86 21.98
N LEU A 151 3.80 7.18 23.12
CA LEU A 151 4.48 5.89 23.26
C LEU A 151 3.94 4.83 22.29
N GLY A 152 2.62 4.76 22.09
CA GLY A 152 2.03 3.88 21.07
C GLY A 152 2.45 4.26 19.63
N CYS A 153 2.57 5.54 19.35
CA CYS A 153 3.06 6.06 18.06
C CYS A 153 4.54 5.69 17.83
N LEU A 154 5.38 5.85 18.85
CA LEU A 154 6.80 5.48 18.82
C LEU A 154 6.99 3.98 18.59
N ALA A 155 6.22 3.14 19.29
CA ALA A 155 6.26 1.69 19.10
C ALA A 155 5.87 1.29 17.66
N LEU A 156 4.84 1.92 17.09
CA LEU A 156 4.42 1.67 15.72
C LEU A 156 5.50 2.07 14.70
N ILE A 157 6.10 3.25 14.87
CA ILE A 157 7.20 3.70 13.99
C ILE A 157 8.36 2.70 14.05
N ASN A 158 8.81 2.34 15.25
CA ASN A 158 9.92 1.39 15.42
C ASN A 158 9.61 0.01 14.83
N LEU A 159 8.34 -0.43 14.91
CA LEU A 159 7.90 -1.67 14.27
C LEU A 159 8.00 -1.57 12.74
N LEU A 160 7.38 -0.55 12.13
CA LEU A 160 7.39 -0.34 10.68
C LEU A 160 8.83 -0.19 10.16
N TYR A 161 9.66 0.53 10.92
CA TYR A 161 11.08 0.69 10.68
C TYR A 161 11.83 -0.64 10.68
N GLY A 162 11.66 -1.46 11.71
CA GLY A 162 12.29 -2.77 11.82
C GLY A 162 11.88 -3.71 10.68
N ILE A 163 10.63 -3.63 10.23
CA ILE A 163 10.13 -4.38 9.07
C ILE A 163 10.81 -3.93 7.78
N CYS A 164 10.90 -2.62 7.53
CA CYS A 164 11.60 -2.08 6.36
C CYS A 164 13.07 -2.53 6.35
N LEU A 165 13.75 -2.43 7.49
CA LEU A 165 15.13 -2.91 7.64
C LEU A 165 15.24 -4.41 7.38
N ARG A 166 14.30 -5.23 7.84
CA ARG A 166 14.30 -6.66 7.55
C ARG A 166 14.19 -6.93 6.06
N TYR A 167 13.35 -6.21 5.31
CA TYR A 167 13.22 -6.38 3.85
C TYR A 167 14.46 -5.93 3.08
N VAL A 168 15.11 -4.88 3.55
CA VAL A 168 16.40 -4.41 3.03
C VAL A 168 17.50 -5.44 3.29
N ALA A 169 17.63 -5.90 4.54
CA ALA A 169 18.65 -6.84 4.97
C ALA A 169 18.45 -8.26 4.40
N SER A 170 17.20 -8.65 4.15
CA SER A 170 16.88 -9.93 3.51
C SER A 170 17.47 -9.94 2.10
N ARG A 171 18.60 -10.63 1.92
CA ARG A 171 19.25 -10.84 0.61
C ARG A 171 18.22 -11.34 -0.42
N PRO A 172 18.23 -10.82 -1.66
CA PRO A 172 17.43 -11.41 -2.72
C PRO A 172 18.15 -12.70 -3.14
N GLY A 173 17.82 -13.82 -2.51
CA GLY A 173 18.46 -15.12 -2.84
C GLY A 173 18.30 -16.23 -1.81
N GLY A 174 17.79 -15.97 -0.60
CA GLY A 174 17.67 -17.02 0.42
C GLY A 174 16.48 -17.97 0.23
N ASP A 175 15.32 -17.45 -0.23
CA ASP A 175 14.07 -18.24 -0.16
C ASP A 175 13.05 -17.93 -1.29
N ARG A 176 13.33 -16.95 -2.17
CA ARG A 176 12.43 -16.56 -3.29
C ARG A 176 12.92 -17.00 -4.68
N ASP A 177 13.98 -17.81 -4.77
CA ASP A 177 14.57 -18.23 -6.04
C ASP A 177 13.70 -19.19 -6.87
N ARG A 178 12.58 -19.70 -6.35
CA ARG A 178 11.62 -20.43 -7.19
C ARG A 178 10.92 -19.54 -8.22
N ARG A 179 10.74 -18.24 -7.97
CA ARG A 179 10.07 -17.31 -8.92
C ARG A 179 11.04 -16.66 -9.90
N GLY A 180 12.29 -16.40 -9.50
CA GLY A 180 13.37 -16.00 -10.40
C GLY A 180 13.71 -17.07 -11.43
N SER A 181 13.63 -18.36 -11.03
CA SER A 181 13.77 -19.49 -11.96
C SER A 181 12.73 -19.48 -13.08
N ILE A 182 11.48 -19.04 -12.82
CA ILE A 182 10.42 -19.05 -13.83
C ILE A 182 10.59 -17.91 -14.83
N ALA A 183 10.91 -16.70 -14.37
CA ALA A 183 11.15 -15.55 -15.26
C ALA A 183 12.40 -15.76 -16.13
N CYS A 184 13.49 -16.25 -15.54
CA CYS A 184 14.72 -16.59 -16.27
C CYS A 184 14.49 -17.75 -17.26
N LYS A 185 13.75 -18.80 -16.85
CA LYS A 185 13.33 -19.87 -17.77
C LYS A 185 12.41 -19.37 -18.88
N TRP A 186 11.53 -18.40 -18.59
CA TRP A 186 10.66 -17.80 -19.60
C TRP A 186 11.44 -16.98 -20.63
N GLU A 187 12.38 -16.14 -20.19
CA GLU A 187 13.25 -15.40 -21.09
C GLU A 187 14.12 -16.31 -21.95
N GLU A 188 14.71 -17.36 -21.38
CA GLU A 188 15.45 -18.36 -22.15
C GLU A 188 14.57 -19.14 -23.13
N ARG A 189 13.31 -19.40 -22.76
CA ARG A 189 12.33 -20.03 -23.65
C ARG A 189 11.97 -19.09 -24.80
N CYS A 190 11.71 -17.82 -24.54
CA CYS A 190 11.48 -16.79 -25.56
C CYS A 190 12.68 -16.62 -26.49
N ARG A 191 13.91 -16.60 -25.97
CA ARG A 191 15.14 -16.55 -26.78
C ARG A 191 15.29 -17.80 -27.67
N ARG A 192 14.98 -19.00 -27.16
CA ARG A 192 14.97 -20.24 -27.95
C ARG A 192 13.94 -20.23 -29.07
N VAL A 193 12.73 -19.72 -28.82
CA VAL A 193 11.70 -19.58 -29.87
C VAL A 193 12.14 -18.59 -30.95
N LYS A 194 12.68 -17.42 -30.55
CA LYS A 194 13.22 -16.43 -31.52
C LYS A 194 14.32 -17.02 -32.40
N ARG A 195 15.29 -17.76 -31.82
CA ARG A 195 16.38 -18.41 -32.58
C ARG A 195 15.87 -19.46 -33.57
N ARG A 196 14.83 -20.24 -33.23
CA ARG A 196 14.22 -21.21 -34.15
C ARG A 196 13.50 -20.54 -35.32
N HIS A 197 12.92 -19.37 -35.12
CA HIS A 197 12.28 -18.62 -36.20
C HIS A 197 13.27 -17.86 -37.07
N THR A 198 14.37 -17.34 -36.50
CA THR A 198 15.43 -16.69 -37.30
C THR A 198 16.30 -17.68 -38.06
N GLY A 199 16.49 -18.90 -37.55
CA GLY A 199 17.18 -19.97 -38.28
C GLY A 199 16.41 -20.46 -39.52
N LYS A 200 15.09 -20.62 -39.41
CA LYS A 200 14.25 -21.03 -40.56
C LYS A 200 14.16 -19.98 -41.67
N LEU A 201 14.23 -18.69 -41.33
CA LEU A 201 14.21 -17.61 -42.31
C LEU A 201 15.52 -17.45 -43.12
N LEU A 202 16.61 -18.10 -42.69
CA LEU A 202 17.90 -18.09 -43.39
C LEU A 202 18.15 -19.36 -44.22
N GLU A 203 17.35 -20.43 -44.02
CA GLU A 203 17.42 -21.67 -44.82
C GLU A 203 16.47 -21.67 -46.03
N ASP A 204 15.51 -20.73 -46.08
CA ASP A 204 14.54 -20.57 -47.18
C ASP A 204 14.93 -19.47 -48.21
N LYS A 205 16.22 -19.18 -48.39
CA LYS A 205 16.76 -18.32 -49.46
C LYS A 205 17.85 -19.03 -50.25
#